data_AF-A0A355V393-F1
#
_entry.id   AF-A0A355V393-F1
#
_cell.length_a   1.000
_cell.length_b   1.000
_cell.length_c   1.000
_cell.angle_alpha   90.00
_cell.angle_beta   90.00
_cell.angle_gamma   90.00
#
_symmetry.space_group_name_H-M   'P 1'
#
loop_
_entity.id
_entity.type
_entity.pdbx_description
1 polymer ?
#
loop_
_entity_poly.entity_id
_entity_poly.type
_entity_poly.pdbx_seq_one_letter_code
_entity_poly.pdbx_strand_id
1 'polypeptide(L)'
;MSALKRILSTDFIRGAEIGALGFKYRIKPCDVLCYGVKARKKTLFIMGSAGISPKREIPRRIDLLIYPYQGRSDMRQYSEALLKLYNSNTIFLDHYDDAFPPVSARMDAEGFSAAMQSAGKKVIVPEINEWFSFPS
;
A
#
# COMPACT_ATOMS: atom_id res chain seq x y z
N MET A 1 -3.18 -30.69 10.16
CA MET A 1 -3.66 -29.40 9.61
C MET A 1 -2.55 -28.38 9.77
N SER A 2 -1.92 -27.94 8.68
CA SER A 2 -0.65 -27.21 8.70
C SER A 2 -0.82 -25.75 9.14
N ALA A 3 0.21 -25.22 9.81
CA ALA A 3 0.36 -23.83 10.24
C ALA A 3 0.09 -22.79 9.13
N LEU A 4 0.13 -23.23 7.87
CA LEU A 4 -0.21 -22.45 6.68
C LEU A 4 -1.64 -21.88 6.72
N LYS A 5 -2.61 -22.59 7.31
CA LYS A 5 -4.00 -22.11 7.42
C LYS A 5 -4.19 -21.00 8.45
N ARG A 6 -3.24 -20.81 9.38
CA ARG A 6 -3.37 -19.84 10.48
C ARG A 6 -3.00 -18.41 10.08
N ILE A 7 -2.40 -18.21 8.91
CA ILE A 7 -1.95 -16.90 8.42
C ILE A 7 -2.91 -16.32 7.36
N LEU A 8 -3.84 -17.14 6.85
CA LEU A 8 -5.00 -16.68 6.06
C LEU A 8 -6.14 -16.12 6.94
N SER A 9 -5.93 -16.08 8.26
CA SER A 9 -6.79 -15.33 9.18
C SER A 9 -6.00 -14.13 9.66
N THR A 10 -6.31 -12.93 9.13
CA THR A 10 -6.31 -11.56 9.70
C THR A 10 -5.32 -11.12 10.81
N ASP A 11 -4.38 -11.95 11.22
CA ASP A 11 -3.51 -11.77 12.36
C ASP A 11 -2.17 -11.26 11.84
N PHE A 12 -2.07 -9.94 11.80
CA PHE A 12 -0.85 -9.21 11.49
C PHE A 12 0.27 -9.66 12.43
N ILE A 13 1.35 -10.19 11.86
CA ILE A 13 2.57 -10.59 12.58
C ILE A 13 3.40 -9.35 12.89
N ARG A 14 3.82 -9.14 14.14
CA ARG A 14 4.71 -8.02 14.49
C ARG A 14 6.14 -8.30 14.02
N GLY A 15 6.88 -7.29 13.59
CA GLY A 15 8.25 -7.45 13.03
C GLY A 15 9.22 -8.23 13.93
N ALA A 16 9.17 -8.03 15.25
CA ALA A 16 9.99 -8.77 16.23
C ALA A 16 9.58 -10.25 16.39
N GLU A 17 8.34 -10.60 16.05
CA GLU A 17 7.81 -11.98 16.13
C GLU A 17 8.17 -12.79 14.88
N ILE A 18 8.50 -12.15 13.76
CA ILE A 18 8.87 -12.84 12.50
C ILE A 18 10.08 -13.77 12.72
N GLY A 19 11.10 -13.30 13.45
CA GLY A 19 12.28 -14.09 13.79
C GLY A 19 12.00 -15.21 14.80
N ALA A 20 11.10 -14.96 15.76
CA ALA A 20 10.75 -15.91 16.82
C ALA A 20 9.77 -17.01 16.36
N LEU A 21 9.00 -16.79 15.29
CA LEU A 21 8.04 -17.74 14.74
C LEU A 21 8.68 -18.86 13.90
N GLY A 22 10.01 -18.81 13.67
CA GLY A 22 10.69 -19.75 12.76
C GLY A 22 10.17 -19.67 11.32
N PHE A 23 9.53 -18.54 10.96
CA PHE A 23 8.92 -18.34 9.66
C PHE A 23 10.02 -18.18 8.61
N LYS A 24 10.13 -19.18 7.73
CA LYS A 24 11.04 -19.15 6.59
C LYS A 24 10.22 -18.89 5.33
N TYR A 25 10.34 -17.67 4.80
CA TYR A 25 9.83 -17.33 3.49
C TYR A 25 11.00 -17.01 2.57
N ARG A 26 11.05 -17.68 1.42
CA ARG A 26 12.05 -17.41 0.38
C ARG A 26 11.42 -16.48 -0.63
N ILE A 27 11.87 -15.23 -0.64
CA ILE A 27 11.51 -14.25 -1.66
C ILE A 27 12.02 -14.76 -3.01
N LYS A 28 11.11 -14.81 -3.98
CA LYS A 28 11.39 -15.18 -5.36
C LYS A 28 11.61 -13.91 -6.19
N PRO A 29 12.29 -14.01 -7.35
CA PRO A 29 12.60 -12.84 -8.19
C PRO A 29 11.39 -11.99 -8.61
N CYS A 30 10.19 -12.58 -8.71
CA CYS A 30 8.97 -11.89 -9.13
C CYS A 30 8.03 -11.55 -7.96
N ASP A 31 8.46 -11.75 -6.71
CA ASP A 31 7.64 -11.42 -5.56
C ASP A 31 7.63 -9.91 -5.34
N VAL A 32 6.44 -9.33 -5.35
CA VAL A 32 6.20 -7.97 -4.88
C VAL A 32 5.63 -8.06 -3.48
N LEU A 33 6.32 -7.47 -2.51
CA LEU A 33 5.92 -7.51 -1.11
C LEU A 33 5.14 -6.24 -0.73
N CYS A 34 4.26 -6.41 0.25
CA CYS A 34 3.57 -5.33 0.94
C CYS A 34 3.76 -5.51 2.44
N TYR A 35 3.80 -4.41 3.18
CA TYR A 35 3.98 -4.42 4.63
C TYR A 35 2.74 -3.87 5.34
N GLY A 36 2.24 -4.63 6.31
CA GLY A 36 1.22 -4.15 7.23
C GLY A 36 1.85 -3.64 8.51
N VAL A 37 1.54 -2.41 8.91
CA VAL A 37 2.01 -1.83 10.18
C VAL A 37 0.80 -1.56 11.06
N LYS A 38 0.79 -2.14 12.26
CA LYS A 38 -0.21 -1.84 13.27
C LYS A 38 0.42 -1.03 14.39
N ALA A 39 -0.01 0.23 14.49
CA ALA A 39 0.44 1.13 15.55
C ALA A 39 -0.80 1.59 16.33
N ARG A 40 -0.81 1.33 17.65
CA ARG A 40 -1.98 1.58 18.51
C ARG A 40 -3.25 0.92 17.94
N LYS A 41 -4.28 1.70 17.60
CA LYS A 41 -5.55 1.25 17.01
C LYS A 41 -5.63 1.49 15.49
N LYS A 42 -4.53 1.92 14.86
CA LYS A 42 -4.48 2.22 13.42
C LYS A 42 -3.73 1.12 12.68
N THR A 43 -4.19 0.84 11.47
CA THR A 43 -3.59 -0.11 10.55
C THR A 43 -3.15 0.63 9.29
N LEU A 44 -1.86 0.59 9.00
CA LEU A 44 -1.26 1.11 7.79
C LEU A 44 -0.92 -0.07 6.87
N PHE A 45 -1.10 0.12 5.57
CA PHE A 45 -0.70 -0.85 4.56
C PHE A 45 0.21 -0.18 3.55
N ILE A 46 1.42 -0.70 3.40
CA ILE A 46 2.48 -0.12 2.58
C ILE A 46 2.71 -1.03 1.38
N MET A 47 2.44 -0.52 0.19
CA MET A 47 2.65 -1.25 -1.05
C MET A 47 4.01 -0.89 -1.63
N GLY A 48 4.85 -1.89 -1.92
CA GLY A 48 6.11 -1.64 -2.64
C GLY A 48 5.91 -1.37 -4.13
N SER A 49 4.91 -1.99 -4.75
CA SER A 49 4.48 -1.72 -6.12
C SER A 49 2.98 -1.93 -6.24
N ALA A 50 2.34 -1.26 -7.21
CA ALA A 50 0.90 -1.34 -7.45
C ALA A 50 0.47 -2.70 -8.04
N GLY A 51 1.42 -3.58 -8.37
CA GLY A 51 1.18 -4.92 -8.89
C GLY A 51 0.62 -5.88 -7.83
N ILE A 52 -0.38 -6.66 -8.23
CA ILE A 52 -1.22 -7.33 -7.25
C ILE A 52 -1.72 -8.69 -7.75
N SER A 53 -1.57 -9.72 -6.93
CA SER A 53 -2.03 -11.07 -7.28
C SER A 53 -3.56 -11.19 -7.18
N PRO A 54 -4.26 -11.76 -8.17
CA PRO A 54 -5.72 -11.92 -8.13
C PRO A 54 -6.21 -12.85 -7.01
N LYS A 55 -5.35 -13.66 -6.40
CA LYS A 55 -5.69 -14.62 -5.34
C LYS A 55 -5.36 -14.13 -3.92
N ARG A 56 -5.23 -12.82 -3.70
CA ARG A 56 -4.74 -12.26 -2.44
C ARG A 56 -5.87 -11.94 -1.45
N GLU A 57 -5.56 -12.07 -0.17
CA GLU A 57 -6.37 -11.53 0.90
C GLU A 57 -5.99 -10.06 1.14
N ILE A 58 -6.98 -9.18 1.09
CA ILE A 58 -6.80 -7.76 1.42
C ILE A 58 -7.23 -7.59 2.89
N PRO A 59 -6.46 -6.86 3.71
CA PRO A 59 -6.88 -6.58 5.08
C PRO A 59 -8.26 -5.93 5.12
N ARG A 60 -9.12 -6.38 6.05
CA ARG A 60 -10.52 -5.92 6.15
C ARG A 60 -10.65 -4.43 6.46
N ARG A 61 -9.69 -3.86 7.17
CA ARG A 61 -9.64 -2.45 7.53
C ARG A 61 -8.22 -1.92 7.38
N ILE A 62 -8.09 -0.83 6.64
CA ILE A 62 -6.83 -0.11 6.42
C ILE A 62 -7.14 1.36 6.68
N ASP A 63 -6.60 1.92 7.75
CA ASP A 63 -6.81 3.33 8.07
C ASP A 63 -6.00 4.22 7.11
N LEU A 64 -4.80 3.76 6.71
CA LEU A 64 -3.95 4.43 5.72
C LEU A 64 -3.36 3.45 4.72
N LEU A 65 -3.54 3.71 3.43
CA LEU A 65 -2.86 2.99 2.36
C LEU A 65 -1.74 3.85 1.78
N ILE A 66 -0.49 3.41 1.88
CA ILE A 66 0.65 4.02 1.17
C ILE A 66 0.72 3.37 -0.22
N TYR A 67 0.48 4.18 -1.25
CA TYR A 67 0.19 3.71 -2.60
C TYR A 67 1.22 4.25 -3.62
N PRO A 68 1.97 3.37 -4.30
CA PRO A 68 2.91 3.77 -5.35
C PRO A 68 2.15 4.15 -6.62
N TYR A 69 2.14 5.44 -6.98
CA TYR A 69 1.37 5.98 -8.10
C TYR A 69 2.22 6.21 -9.36
N GLN A 70 2.97 5.20 -9.80
CA GLN A 70 3.79 5.25 -11.01
C GLN A 70 4.12 3.83 -11.52
N GLY A 71 4.75 3.76 -12.70
CA GLY A 71 5.24 2.51 -13.29
C GLY A 71 4.37 1.96 -14.43
N ARG A 72 3.35 2.71 -14.86
CA ARG A 72 2.46 2.36 -15.98
C ARG A 72 2.01 3.61 -16.74
N SER A 73 1.73 3.47 -18.03
CA SER A 73 1.15 4.54 -18.86
C SER A 73 -0.34 4.77 -18.56
N ASP A 74 -1.06 3.73 -18.11
CA ASP A 74 -2.48 3.75 -17.74
C ASP A 74 -2.69 3.85 -16.21
N MET A 75 -1.72 4.43 -15.50
CA MET A 75 -1.65 4.34 -14.04
C MET A 75 -2.92 4.86 -13.34
N ARG A 76 -3.52 5.94 -13.86
CA ARG A 76 -4.75 6.50 -13.29
C ARG A 76 -5.91 5.51 -13.31
N GLN A 77 -6.24 4.96 -14.48
CA GLN A 77 -7.34 4.01 -14.65
C GLN A 77 -7.09 2.74 -13.87
N TYR A 78 -5.83 2.26 -13.88
CA TYR A 78 -5.41 1.10 -13.10
C TYR A 78 -5.61 1.33 -11.59
N SER A 79 -5.17 2.48 -11.08
CA SER A 79 -5.28 2.86 -9.67
C SER A 79 -6.73 2.99 -9.23
N GLU A 80 -7.56 3.67 -10.04
CA GLU A 80 -9.00 3.81 -9.77
C GLU A 80 -9.71 2.46 -9.66
N ALA A 81 -9.39 1.50 -10.54
CA ALA A 81 -9.95 0.15 -10.48
C ALA A 81 -9.43 -0.62 -9.26
N LEU A 82 -8.13 -0.53 -8.99
CA LEU A 82 -7.48 -1.27 -7.92
C LEU A 82 -7.91 -0.80 -6.53
N LEU A 83 -8.01 0.52 -6.32
CA LEU A 83 -8.29 1.11 -5.02
C LEU A 83 -9.74 0.93 -4.57
N LYS A 84 -10.64 0.53 -5.48
CA LYS A 84 -11.99 0.05 -5.13
C LYS A 84 -11.95 -1.24 -4.32
N LEU A 85 -10.90 -2.05 -4.46
CA LEU A 85 -10.73 -3.30 -3.72
C LEU A 85 -10.27 -3.06 -2.27
N TYR A 86 -9.76 -1.86 -1.98
CA TYR A 86 -9.22 -1.50 -0.68
C TYR A 86 -10.25 -0.74 0.14
N ASN A 87 -10.57 -1.29 1.32
CA ASN A 87 -11.39 -0.64 2.32
C ASN A 87 -10.57 0.38 3.14
N SER A 88 -10.01 1.37 2.43
CA SER A 88 -9.35 2.53 3.01
C SER A 88 -9.92 3.81 2.43
N ASN A 89 -10.18 4.78 3.31
CA ASN A 89 -10.65 6.11 2.94
C ASN A 89 -9.53 7.13 2.86
N THR A 90 -8.30 6.77 3.26
CA THR A 90 -7.14 7.67 3.19
C THR A 90 -5.99 6.99 2.47
N ILE A 91 -5.53 7.63 1.41
CA ILE A 91 -4.41 7.19 0.58
C ILE A 91 -3.28 8.19 0.80
N PHE A 92 -2.07 7.69 1.00
CA PHE A 92 -0.85 8.47 1.00
C PHE A 92 -0.09 8.10 -0.27
N LEU A 93 0.19 9.09 -1.12
CA LEU A 93 0.92 8.81 -2.35
C LEU A 93 2.40 8.58 -2.08
N ASP A 94 2.92 7.59 -2.75
CA ASP A 94 4.34 7.25 -2.83
C ASP A 94 4.70 7.09 -4.32
N HIS A 95 5.99 7.12 -4.64
CA HIS A 95 6.51 6.90 -6.00
C HIS A 95 5.68 7.61 -7.08
N TYR A 96 5.53 8.94 -7.01
CA TYR A 96 4.77 9.72 -8.00
C TYR A 96 5.59 10.87 -8.61
N ASP A 97 6.80 11.08 -8.12
CA ASP A 97 7.76 12.09 -8.56
C ASP A 97 8.87 11.44 -9.40
N ASP A 98 9.86 12.25 -9.78
CA ASP A 98 11.01 11.77 -10.55
C ASP A 98 11.92 10.95 -9.62
N ALA A 99 11.97 9.64 -9.82
CA ALA A 99 12.92 8.80 -9.08
C ALA A 99 14.35 9.06 -9.61
N PHE A 100 15.36 9.17 -8.74
CA PHE A 100 16.77 9.28 -9.17
C PHE A 100 17.46 7.91 -9.23
N PRO A 101 18.23 7.59 -10.30
CA PRO A 101 18.38 8.36 -11.56
C PRO A 101 17.04 8.42 -12.31
N PRO A 102 16.77 9.46 -13.14
CA PRO A 102 15.45 9.71 -13.75
C PRO A 102 15.08 8.60 -14.73
N VAL A 103 14.57 7.51 -14.17
CA VAL A 103 14.00 6.35 -14.89
C VAL A 103 12.49 6.54 -15.03
N SER A 104 11.90 7.43 -14.24
CA SER A 104 10.47 7.74 -14.26
C SER A 104 10.22 9.24 -14.25
N ALA A 105 9.04 9.63 -14.74
CA ALA A 105 8.59 11.01 -14.78
C ALA A 105 7.49 11.25 -13.75
N ARG A 106 7.44 12.47 -13.22
CA ARG A 106 6.38 12.94 -12.33
C ARG A 106 4.98 12.68 -12.91
N MET A 107 4.12 12.13 -12.07
CA MET A 107 2.74 11.77 -12.38
C MET A 107 1.79 12.89 -11.93
N ASP A 108 0.64 13.00 -12.60
CA ASP A 108 -0.42 13.96 -12.24
C ASP A 108 -1.12 13.55 -10.93
N ALA A 109 -0.54 13.97 -9.80
CA ALA A 109 -1.06 13.74 -8.46
C ALA A 109 -2.31 14.57 -8.16
N GLU A 110 -2.46 15.75 -8.76
CA GLU A 110 -3.61 16.64 -8.55
C GLU A 110 -4.88 16.06 -9.18
N GLY A 111 -4.81 15.69 -10.47
CA GLY A 111 -5.93 15.06 -11.17
C GLY A 111 -6.32 13.72 -10.56
N PHE A 112 -5.34 12.95 -10.06
CA PHE A 112 -5.61 11.73 -9.31
C PHE A 112 -6.31 12.00 -7.97
N SER A 113 -5.84 13.00 -7.22
CA SER A 113 -6.44 13.38 -5.94
C SER A 113 -7.89 13.82 -6.10
N ALA A 114 -8.19 14.62 -7.13
CA ALA A 114 -9.56 15.03 -7.46
C ALA A 114 -10.47 13.85 -7.82
N ALA A 115 -9.96 12.87 -8.58
CA ALA A 115 -10.70 11.66 -8.93
C ALA A 115 -11.00 10.79 -7.72
N MET A 116 -10.03 10.60 -6.83
CA MET A 116 -10.19 9.84 -5.58
C MET A 116 -11.15 10.54 -4.60
N GLN A 117 -11.08 11.86 -4.50
CA GLN A 117 -12.00 12.64 -3.66
C GLN A 117 -13.44 12.47 -4.13
N SER A 118 -13.67 12.47 -5.44
CA SER A 118 -14.99 12.19 -6.05
C SER A 118 -15.48 10.77 -5.75
N ALA A 119 -14.57 9.82 -5.50
CA ALA A 119 -14.85 8.46 -5.05
C ALA A 119 -14.93 8.32 -3.51
N GLY A 120 -14.95 9.43 -2.76
CA GLY A 120 -15.04 9.44 -1.30
C GLY A 120 -13.73 9.05 -0.57
N LYS A 121 -12.58 9.11 -1.26
CA LYS A 121 -11.27 8.82 -0.69
C LYS A 121 -10.44 10.10 -0.57
N LYS A 122 -9.84 10.33 0.59
CA LYS A 122 -8.86 11.39 0.81
C LYS A 122 -7.50 10.94 0.28
N VAL A 123 -6.86 11.76 -0.55
CA VAL A 123 -5.47 11.57 -0.96
C VAL A 123 -4.59 12.58 -0.23
N ILE A 124 -3.48 12.09 0.31
CA ILE A 124 -2.40 12.89 0.88
C ILE A 124 -1.25 12.81 -0.12
N VAL A 125 -0.90 13.93 -0.70
CA VAL A 125 0.31 14.09 -1.52
C VAL A 125 1.38 14.66 -0.59
N PRO A 126 2.40 13.88 -0.21
CA PRO A 126 3.40 14.37 0.72
C PRO A 126 4.30 15.45 0.09
N GLU A 127 4.95 16.23 0.93
CA GLU A 127 6.01 17.15 0.54
C GLU A 127 7.33 16.70 1.18
N ILE A 128 8.43 16.87 0.46
CA ILE A 128 9.75 16.48 0.94
C ILE A 128 10.08 17.31 2.20
N ASN A 129 10.60 16.63 3.23
CA ASN A 129 10.95 17.21 4.54
C ASN A 129 9.76 17.69 5.39
N GLU A 130 8.53 17.33 5.05
CA GLU A 130 7.37 17.62 5.88
C GLU A 130 6.93 16.44 6.76
N TRP A 131 6.45 16.76 7.96
CA TRP A 131 5.86 15.79 8.87
C TRP A 131 4.36 15.66 8.62
N PHE A 132 3.90 14.42 8.47
CA PHE A 132 2.47 14.13 8.34
C PHE A 132 1.93 13.53 9.63
N SER A 133 0.87 14.15 10.14
CA SER A 133 0.15 13.65 11.33
C SER A 133 -1.10 12.93 10.90
N PHE A 134 -1.23 11.67 11.33
CA PHE A 134 -2.45 10.91 11.12
C PHE A 134 -3.51 11.36 12.13
N PRO A 135 -4.74 11.72 11.70
CA PRO A 135 -5.79 12.07 12.64
C PRO A 135 -6.09 10.88 13.58
N SER A 136 -6.12 11.18 14.88
CA SER A 136 -6.36 10.25 15.98
C SER A 136 -7.67 9.49 15.83
#